data_AF-A0A850KNW0-F1
#
_entry.id   AF-A0A850KNW0-F1
#
_cell.length_a   1.000
_cell.length_b   1.000
_cell.length_c   1.000
_cell.angle_alpha   90.00
_cell.angle_beta   90.00
_cell.angle_gamma   90.00
#
_symmetry.space_group_name_H-M   'P 1'
#
loop_
_entity.id
_entity.type
_entity.pdbx_description
1 polymer ?
#
loop_
_entity_poly.entity_id
_entity_poly.type
_entity_poly.pdbx_seq_one_letter_code
_entity_poly.pdbx_strand_id
1 'polypeptide(L)' 'MSKLTQILLAAGVLVLVGGAVFLMTWDIPAPSEQVTKTLSNDRFPS' A
#
# COMPACT_ATOMS: atom_id res chain seq x y z
N MET A 1 3.68 26.21 19.37
CA MET A 1 3.37 25.64 18.05
C MET A 1 2.08 26.26 17.54
N SER A 2 1.95 26.48 16.23
CA SER A 2 0.67 26.98 15.70
C SER A 2 -0.42 25.91 15.84
N LYS A 3 -1.69 26.32 15.97
CA LYS A 3 -2.83 25.39 16.00
C LYS A 3 -2.82 24.45 14.78
N LEU A 4 -2.43 24.98 13.63
CA LEU A 4 -2.27 24.19 12.40
C LEU A 4 -1.22 23.08 12.56
N THR A 5 -0.05 23.40 13.12
CA THR A 5 1.01 22.41 13.36
C THR A 5 0.54 21.30 14.30
N GLN A 6 -0.23 21.62 15.33
CA GLN A 6 -0.78 20.62 16.25
C GLN A 6 -1.83 19.72 15.58
N ILE A 7 -2.70 20.29 14.75
CA ILE A 7 -3.70 19.53 13.97
C ILE A 7 -3.00 18.57 13.02
N LEU A 8 -1.97 19.02 12.31
CA LEU A 8 -1.21 18.17 11.37
C LEU A 8 -0.50 17.02 12.08
N LEU A 9 0.07 17.28 13.25
CA LEU A 9 0.67 16.23 14.08
C LEU A 9 -0.37 15.20 14.55
N ALA A 10 -1.51 15.67 15.07
CA ALA A 10 -2.59 14.78 15.51
C ALA A 10 -3.14 13.93 14.35
N ALA A 11 -3.35 14.55 13.18
CA ALA A 11 -3.78 13.85 11.98
C ALA A 11 -2.76 12.81 11.51
N GLY A 12 -1.46 13.14 11.54
CA GLY A 12 -0.39 12.21 11.21
C GLY A 12 -0.38 11.00 12.14
N VAL A 13 -0.51 11.21 13.45
CA VAL A 13 -0.62 10.12 14.43
C VAL A 13 -1.85 9.25 14.16
N LEU A 14 -3.00 9.87 13.86
CA LEU A 14 -4.23 9.14 13.53
C LEU A 14 -4.07 8.24 12.29
N VAL A 15 -3.41 8.74 11.23
CA VAL A 15 -3.14 7.96 10.02
C VAL A 15 -2.19 6.80 10.31
N LEU A 16 -1.13 7.04 11.09
CA LEU A 16 -0.16 6.00 11.43
C LEU A 16 -0.80 4.88 12.28
N VAL A 17 -1.54 5.25 13.32
CA VAL A 17 -2.21 4.28 14.20
C VAL A 17 -3.33 3.55 13.45
N GLY A 18 -4.18 4.29 12.73
CA GLY A 18 -5.26 3.70 11.94
C GLY A 18 -4.73 2.78 10.85
N GLY A 19 -3.67 3.17 10.14
CA GLY A 19 -3.00 2.36 9.13
C GLY A 19 -2.38 1.10 9.71
N ALA A 20 -1.71 1.21 10.87
CA ALA A 20 -1.14 0.05 11.55
C ALA A 20 -2.22 -0.97 11.97
N VAL A 21 -3.31 -0.49 12.58
CA VAL A 21 -4.44 -1.36 12.97
C VAL A 21 -5.08 -2.00 11.74
N PHE A 22 -5.35 -1.20 10.70
CA PHE A 22 -5.91 -1.69 9.44
C PHE A 22 -5.04 -2.82 8.86
N LEU A 23 -3.74 -2.60 8.70
CA LEU A 23 -2.81 -3.62 8.19
C LEU A 23 -2.75 -4.87 9.08
N MET A 24 -2.82 -4.70 10.40
CA MET A 24 -2.81 -5.83 11.34
C MET A 24 -4.07 -6.69 11.22
N THR A 25 -5.21 -6.08 10.88
CA THR A 25 -6.50 -6.77 10.74
C THR A 25 -6.84 -7.17 9.32
N TRP A 26 -6.06 -6.71 8.33
CA TRP A 26 -6.37 -6.94 6.94
C TRP A 26 -6.06 -8.38 6.56
N ASP A 27 -7.12 -9.17 6.37
CA ASP A 27 -7.03 -10.49 5.75
C ASP A 27 -6.82 -10.33 4.24
N ILE A 28 -5.57 -10.33 3.80
CA ILE A 28 -5.21 -10.22 2.38
C ILE A 28 -5.56 -11.56 1.72
N PRO A 29 -6.54 -11.60 0.79
CA PRO A 29 -6.95 -12.85 0.17
C PRO A 29 -5.78 -13.42 -0.64
N ALA A 30 -5.73 -14.75 -0.75
CA ALA A 30 -4.77 -15.41 -1.62
C ALA A 30 -4.88 -14.87 -3.06
N PRO A 31 -3.77 -14.80 -3.81
CA PRO A 31 -3.81 -14.40 -5.22
C PRO A 31 -4.85 -15.22 -5.99
N SER A 32 -5.80 -14.53 -6.64
CA SER A 32 -6.91 -15.19 -7.34
C SER A 32 -6.44 -16.06 -8.51
N GLU A 33 -5.33 -15.67 -9.13
CA GLU A 33 -4.70 -16.39 -10.24
C GLU A 33 -3.18 -16.21 -10.20
N GLN A 34 -2.44 -17.25 -10.58
CA GLN A 34 -1.01 -17.14 -10.83
C GLN A 34 -0.80 -16.56 -12.24
N VAL A 35 -0.39 -15.29 -12.31
CA VAL A 35 -0.09 -14.64 -13.60
C VAL A 35 1.34 -14.99 -14.03
N THR A 36 1.49 -15.98 -14.92
CA THR A 36 2.76 -16.20 -15.62
C THR A 36 2.95 -15.08 -16.64
N LYS A 37 3.85 -14.14 -16.35
CA LYS A 37 4.25 -13.12 -17.31
C LYS A 37 5.07 -13.81 -18.41
N THR A 38 4.43 -14.12 -19.54
CA THR A 38 5.12 -14.54 -20.74
C THR A 38 5.69 -13.29 -21.43
N LEU A 39 6.99 -13.24 -21.61
CA LEU A 39 7.63 -12.22 -22.42
C LEU A 39 7.49 -12.65 -23.89
N SER A 40 6.72 -11.89 -24.69
CA SER A 40 6.53 -12.25 -26.10
C SER A 40 7.87 -12.32 -26.82
N ASN A 41 8.05 -13.35 -27.65
CA ASN A 41 9.27 -13.53 -28.43
C ASN A 41 9.48 -12.41 -29.47
N ASP A 42 8.41 -11.69 -29.85
CA ASP A 42 8.46 -10.51 -30.73
C ASP A 42 9.26 -9.34 -30.14
N ARG A 43 9.57 -9.41 -28.84
CA ARG A 43 10.36 -8.40 -28.11
C ARG A 43 11.86 -8.59 -28.29
N PHE A 44 12.31 -9.70 -28.87
CA PHE A 44 13.71 -9.99 -29.08
C PHE A 44 14.10 -9.73 -30.55
N PRO A 45 15.01 -8.79 -30.83
CA PRO A 45 15.56 -8.62 -32.17
C PRO A 45 16.43 -9.83 -32.55
N SER A 46 16.44 -10.16 -33.85
CA SER A 46 17.23 -11.24 -34.46
C SER A 46 18.72 -10.92 -34.54
#